data_AF-A0A1H4GD44-F1
#
_entry.id   AF-A0A1H4GD44-F1
#
_cell.length_a   1.000
_cell.length_b   1.000
_cell.length_c   1.000
_cell.angle_alpha   90.00
_cell.angle_beta   90.00
_cell.angle_gamma   90.00
#
_symmetry.space_group_name_H-M   'P 1'
#
loop_
_entity.id
_entity.type
_entity.pdbx_description
1 polymer ?
#
loop_
_entity_poly.entity_id
_entity_poly.type
_entity_poly.pdbx_seq_one_letter_code
_entity_poly.pdbx_strand_id
1 'polypeptide(L)' 'MTSIDLLKFMLPDFLVDHFEVVSANNTEEILHLYFEEKIKPPKEFDTLELVSKGFQDEITNQDFPLR' A
#
# COMPACT_ATOMS: atom_id res chain seq x y z
N MET A 1 15.09 18.77 3.88
CA MET A 1 15.08 17.30 3.88
C MET A 1 14.26 16.89 5.10
N THR A 2 13.09 16.32 4.90
CA THR A 2 12.18 15.99 6.00
C THR A 2 12.57 14.64 6.60
N SER A 3 12.19 14.37 7.85
CA SER A 3 12.48 13.08 8.51
C SER A 3 11.90 11.88 7.75
N ILE A 4 10.82 12.09 6.98
CA ILE A 4 10.18 11.09 6.13
C ILE A 4 11.07 10.73 4.93
N ASP A 5 11.81 11.70 4.37
CA ASP A 5 12.72 11.44 3.26
C ASP A 5 13.92 10.58 3.67
N LEU A 6 14.35 10.69 4.92
CA LEU A 6 15.37 9.80 5.51
C LEU A 6 14.86 8.37 5.68
N LEU A 7 13.58 8.22 6.05
CA LEU A 7 12.91 6.93 6.20
C LEU A 7 12.87 6.13 4.89
N LYS A 8 12.72 6.80 3.75
CA LYS A 8 12.77 6.16 2.42
C LYS A 8 14.09 5.43 2.15
N PHE A 9 15.21 5.86 2.73
CA PHE A 9 16.50 5.18 2.56
C PHE A 9 16.64 3.91 3.40
N MET A 10 15.82 3.74 4.44
CA MET A 10 15.80 2.55 5.30
C MET A 10 14.77 1.52 4.84
N LEU A 11 13.81 1.94 4.01
CA LEU A 11 12.76 1.10 3.48
C LEU A 11 13.22 0.40 2.19
N PRO A 12 12.74 -0.82 1.92
CA PRO A 12 12.94 -1.48 0.64
C PRO A 12 12.50 -0.62 -0.54
N ASP A 13 13.26 -0.66 -1.64
CA ASP A 13 13.00 0.12 -2.86
C ASP A 13 11.58 -0.10 -3.39
N PHE A 14 11.08 -1.34 -3.30
CA PHE A 14 9.71 -1.68 -3.68
C PHE A 14 8.66 -0.82 -2.96
N LEU A 15 8.80 -0.62 -1.65
CA LEU A 15 7.85 0.18 -0.88
C LEU A 15 7.95 1.65 -1.26
N VAL A 16 9.16 2.17 -1.48
CA VAL A 16 9.38 3.57 -1.86
C VAL A 16 8.85 3.86 -3.27
N ASP A 17 8.90 2.87 -4.17
CA ASP A 17 8.43 3.01 -5.54
C ASP A 17 6.90 3.02 -5.63
N HIS A 18 6.23 2.08 -4.95
CA HIS A 18 4.78 1.86 -5.08
C HIS A 18 3.95 2.59 -4.02
N PHE A 19 4.53 2.90 -2.86
CA PHE A 19 3.80 3.49 -1.74
C PHE A 19 4.38 4.84 -1.33
N GLU A 20 3.54 5.66 -0.72
CA GLU A 20 3.91 6.93 -0.11
C GLU A 20 3.59 6.90 1.40
N VAL A 21 4.52 7.37 2.22
CA VAL A 21 4.34 7.40 3.68
C VAL A 21 3.45 8.58 4.03
N VAL A 22 2.23 8.30 4.45
CA VAL A 22 1.23 9.31 4.82
C VAL A 22 1.31 9.75 6.28
N SER A 23 1.76 8.85 7.15
CA SER A 23 1.94 9.15 8.58
C SER A 23 2.98 8.23 9.21
N ALA A 24 3.61 8.72 10.27
CA ALA A 24 4.50 7.96 11.11
C ALA A 24 4.14 8.23 12.58
N ASN A 25 3.69 7.20 13.29
CA ASN A 25 3.45 7.25 14.72
C ASN A 25 4.60 6.54 15.43
N ASN A 26 5.17 7.20 16.43
CA ASN A 26 6.16 6.60 17.30
C ASN A 26 5.49 6.31 18.65
N THR A 27 5.36 5.04 18.99
CA THR A 27 4.81 4.60 20.27
C THR A 27 5.86 3.77 20.99
N GLU A 28 6.33 4.31 22.11
CA GLU A 28 7.37 3.71 22.95
C GLU A 28 8.65 3.42 22.16
N GLU A 29 8.89 2.15 21.81
CA GLU A 29 10.05 1.68 21.04
C GLU A 29 9.67 1.20 19.63
N ILE A 30 8.42 1.38 19.22
CA ILE A 30 7.89 0.90 17.94
C ILE A 30 7.53 2.08 17.03
N LEU A 31 8.06 2.05 15.81
CA LEU A 31 7.71 3.00 14.75
C LEU A 31 6.63 2.39 13.86
N HIS A 32 5.42 2.95 13.93
CA HIS A 32 4.31 2.62 13.05
C HIS A 32 4.31 3.55 11.85
N LEU A 33 4.49 2.97 10.66
CA LEU A 33 4.44 3.70 9.39
C LEU A 33 3.14 3.37 8.68
N TYR A 34 2.43 4.40 8.22
CA TYR A 34 1.22 4.27 7.42
C TYR A 34 1.56 4.61 5.98
N PHE A 35 1.13 3.73 5.08
CA PHE A 35 1.43 3.79 3.66
C PHE A 35 0.13 3.94 2.87
N GLU A 36 0.18 4.76 1.82
CA GLU A 36 -0.86 4.84 0.80
C GLU A 36 -0.27 4.43 -0.55
N GLU A 37 -1.00 3.62 -1.31
CA GLU A 37 -0.55 3.15 -2.62
C GLU A 37 -0.63 4.30 -3.64
N LYS A 38 0.45 4.49 -4.41
CA LYS A 38 0.47 5.51 -5.45
C LYS A 38 -0.46 5.11 -6.58
N ILE A 39 -1.26 6.05 -7.04
CA ILE A 39 -2.09 5.92 -8.25
C ILE A 39 -1.19 6.04 -9.49
N LYS A 40 -0.27 5.09 -9.67
CA LYS A 40 0.55 4.98 -10.88
C LYS A 40 0.08 3.77 -11.69
N PRO A 41 -0.77 3.98 -12.69
CA PRO A 41 -1.12 2.90 -13.60
C PRO A 41 0.14 2.43 -14.35
N PRO A 42 0.25 1.13 -14.68
CA PRO A 42 1.32 0.68 -15.56
C PRO A 42 1.17 1.39 -16.91
N LYS A 43 2.28 1.91 -17.45
CA LYS A 43 2.30 2.70 -18.71
C LYS A 43 1.59 2.03 -19.89
N GLU A 44 1.56 0.70 -19.88
CA GLU A 44 0.87 -0.13 -20.88
C GLU A 44 -0.65 0.11 -20.93
N PHE A 45 -1.23 0.64 -19.86
CA PHE A 45 -2.65 0.89 -19.69
C PHE A 45 -3.00 2.38 -19.57
N ASP A 46 -2.07 3.30 -19.89
CA ASP A 46 -2.32 4.76 -19.86
C ASP A 46 -3.46 5.19 -20.82
N THR A 47 -3.76 4.37 -21.82
CA THR A 47 -4.85 4.58 -22.79
C THR A 47 -6.21 4.07 -22.32
N LEU A 48 -6.29 3.41 -21.17
CA LEU A 48 -7.49 2.78 -20.63
C LEU A 48 -7.90 3.47 -19.32
N GLU A 49 -9.20 3.69 -19.14
CA GLU A 49 -9.72 4.10 -17.82
C GLU A 49 -9.61 2.92 -16.85
N LEU A 50 -8.61 2.99 -15.99
CA LEU A 50 -8.40 2.01 -14.94
C LEU A 50 -9.27 2.33 -13.73
N VAL A 51 -10.21 1.43 -13.45
CA VAL A 51 -11.03 1.49 -12.24
C VAL A 51 -10.39 0.57 -11.20
N SER A 52 -9.71 1.15 -10.21
CA SER A 52 -9.29 0.40 -9.02
C SER A 52 -10.54 0.05 -8.21
N LYS A 53 -10.80 -1.23 -8.00
CA LYS A 53 -11.87 -1.68 -7.08
C LYS A 53 -11.48 -1.58 -5.61
N GLY A 54 -10.32 -1.00 -5.31
CA GLY A 54 -9.74 -0.94 -3.97
C GLY A 54 -9.41 -2.33 -3.42
N PHE A 55 -9.03 -2.35 -2.15
CA PHE A 55 -8.96 -3.60 -1.38
C PHE A 55 -10.39 -4.01 -1.00
N GLN A 56 -10.73 -5.26 -1.27
CA GLN A 56 -12.00 -5.83 -0.83
C GLN A 56 -11.89 -6.25 0.63
N ASP A 57 -13.00 -6.17 1.36
CA ASP A 57 -13.09 -6.72 2.71
C ASP A 57 -12.76 -8.23 2.70
N GLU A 58 -12.24 -8.73 3.82
CA GLU A 58 -11.95 -10.15 4.00
C GLU A 58 -13.22 -10.99 3.76
N ILE A 59 -13.16 -11.93 2.81
CA ILE A 59 -14.26 -12.87 2.54
C ILE A 59 -13.96 -14.25 3.14
N THR A 60 -14.91 -14.78 3.90
CA THR A 60 -14.85 -16.17 4.38
C THR A 60 -15.47 -17.09 3.33
N ASN A 61 -14.67 -17.89 2.65
CA ASN A 61 -15.18 -18.95 1.78
C ASN A 61 -15.66 -20.12 2.67
N GLN A 62 -16.98 -20.32 2.73
CA GLN A 62 -17.59 -21.47 3.42
C GLN A 62 -17.94 -22.53 2.39
N ASP A 63 -17.19 -23.63 2.40
CA ASP A 63 -17.51 -24.83 1.65
C ASP A 63 -18.65 -25.59 2.37
N PHE A 64 -19.81 -25.68 1.71
CA PHE A 64 -20.93 -26.48 2.20
C PHE A 64 -20.95 -27.81 1.42
N PRO A 65 -20.83 -28.97 2.09
CA PRO A 65 -20.93 -30.24 1.40
C PRO A 65 -22.29 -30.35 0.69
N LEU A 66 -22.25 -30.64 -0.61
CA LEU A 66 -23.43 -30.94 -1.41
C LEU A 66 -24.10 -32.20 -0.82
N ARG A 67 -25.41 -32.12 -0.56
CA ARG A 67 -26.24 -33.24 -0.09
C ARG A 67 -26.81 -34.03 -1.25
#